data_AF-A0A8S1LMC3-F1
#
_entry.id   AF-A0A8S1LMC3-F1
#
_cell.length_a   1.000
_cell.length_b   1.000
_cell.length_c   1.000
_cell.angle_alpha   90.00
_cell.angle_beta   90.00
_cell.angle_gamma   90.00
#
_symmetry.space_group_name_H-M   'P 1'
#
loop_
_entity.id
_entity.type
_entity.pdbx_description
1 polymer ?
#
loop_
_entity_poly.entity_id
_entity_poly.type
_entity_poly.pdbx_seq_one_letter_code
_entity_poly.pdbx_strand_id
1 'polypeptide(L)'
;MKAAPRIYENQPGEKVDNPDFFIQQYYIECLSTFSYYIESKGEAAVIDPLRDIEQYVELAKERNANIKWVLETHFHADFVSGHRELAAITGATIVYGPTAVANFPMKQAKDGELLPLGLVQIRVDHTPGHTMESSCFVLVSKGKDHSVYTGDTLFLGEVGRPDLAVKSGELTVEMLASYLYDSLRNKVMKLNDDVIVYPGHGAGSSCGKAIGAGKYCTIGIQKQKNYALQPMSKEDFTKQVLEGMPKPPQYFFHDAKLNKNGPADITVLLNEVQKALTFEQFMGFAKSGATILDTRPNVADGIIDGAINITFMSGLVNFVGAVIKPDTKLIIIANQGEAQDTILRLLRIGYDNILGYLQGGFEVYKNNGGPLATTVKLVSLVEFCDVKADPEKHAFLDVRGPGEHKETGVIKGAIRVPLPEVEANLAKIPKDKIVHVYCKTGGRAKIAMSLLVKNGYKNLVITQEGGFPSMKEKQLVEVENI
;
A
#
# COMPACT_ATOMS: atom_id res chain seq x y z
N MET A 1 9.54 13.04 -28.83
CA MET A 1 8.84 11.78 -28.51
C MET A 1 8.72 11.70 -27.00
N LYS A 2 7.52 11.92 -26.44
CA LYS A 2 7.30 11.71 -25.00
C LYS A 2 7.26 10.20 -24.79
N ALA A 3 8.32 9.63 -24.22
CA ALA A 3 8.22 8.30 -23.65
C ALA A 3 7.26 8.44 -22.47
N ALA A 4 6.04 7.91 -22.60
CA ALA A 4 5.13 7.79 -21.48
C ALA A 4 5.85 7.03 -20.34
N PRO A 5 5.71 7.46 -19.08
CA PRO A 5 6.25 6.69 -17.97
C PRO A 5 5.72 5.26 -18.06
N ARG A 6 6.64 4.33 -17.88
CA ARG A 6 6.49 2.92 -18.16
C ARG A 6 5.36 2.33 -17.30
N ILE A 7 4.21 2.04 -17.92
CA ILE A 7 3.01 1.35 -17.38
C ILE A 7 3.30 -0.15 -17.05
N TYR A 8 4.52 -0.49 -16.59
CA TYR A 8 4.97 -1.90 -16.51
C TYR A 8 4.51 -2.63 -15.25
N GLU A 9 3.82 -1.96 -14.32
CA GLU A 9 3.27 -2.59 -13.12
C GLU A 9 1.79 -2.96 -13.21
N ASN A 10 1.05 -2.37 -14.16
CA ASN A 10 -0.34 -2.75 -14.37
C ASN A 10 -0.36 -4.07 -15.13
N GLN A 11 -0.43 -5.16 -14.38
CA GLN A 11 -0.57 -6.48 -14.95
C GLN A 11 -2.04 -6.67 -15.33
N PRO A 12 -2.37 -7.01 -16.59
CA PRO A 12 -3.73 -7.39 -16.92
C PRO A 12 -4.15 -8.55 -16.01
N GLY A 13 -5.27 -8.35 -15.34
CA GLY A 13 -5.95 -9.38 -14.55
C GLY A 13 -6.75 -10.30 -15.45
N GLU A 14 -7.86 -10.80 -14.93
CA GLU A 14 -8.83 -11.52 -15.75
C GLU A 14 -9.41 -10.62 -16.86
N LYS A 15 -9.57 -11.21 -18.04
CA LYS A 15 -10.27 -10.63 -19.18
C LYS A 15 -11.46 -11.53 -19.50
N VAL A 16 -12.67 -10.99 -19.43
CA VAL A 16 -13.91 -11.70 -19.76
C VAL A 16 -14.50 -11.07 -21.01
N ASP A 17 -14.65 -11.87 -22.07
CA ASP A 17 -15.30 -11.46 -23.31
C ASP A 17 -16.63 -12.23 -23.42
N ASN A 18 -17.72 -11.55 -23.09
CA ASN A 18 -19.08 -12.09 -23.10
C ASN A 18 -19.90 -11.40 -24.20
N PRO A 19 -20.84 -12.08 -24.88
CA PRO A 19 -21.68 -11.45 -25.90
C PRO A 19 -22.45 -10.21 -25.42
N ASP A 20 -22.77 -10.13 -24.12
CA ASP A 20 -23.52 -9.02 -23.54
C ASP A 20 -22.61 -7.93 -22.92
N PHE A 21 -21.37 -8.27 -22.54
CA PHE A 21 -20.46 -7.35 -21.82
C PHE A 21 -18.99 -7.78 -21.89
N PHE A 22 -18.10 -6.87 -21.56
CA PHE A 22 -16.67 -7.05 -21.49
C PHE A 22 -16.15 -6.64 -20.11
N ILE A 23 -15.21 -7.41 -19.53
CA ILE A 23 -14.54 -7.07 -18.27
C ILE A 23 -13.03 -7.12 -18.49
N GLN A 24 -12.33 -6.08 -18.04
CA GLN A 24 -10.88 -6.06 -17.89
C GLN A 24 -10.52 -5.71 -16.45
N GLN A 25 -9.87 -6.64 -15.77
CA GLN A 25 -9.24 -6.36 -14.47
C GLN A 25 -7.83 -5.78 -14.69
N TYR A 26 -7.44 -4.84 -13.84
CA TYR A 26 -6.07 -4.34 -13.73
C TYR A 26 -5.57 -4.61 -12.32
N TYR A 27 -4.28 -4.90 -12.19
CA TYR A 27 -3.62 -5.11 -10.91
C TYR A 27 -2.33 -4.32 -10.84
N ILE A 28 -2.16 -3.53 -9.78
CA ILE A 28 -0.94 -2.79 -9.52
C ILE A 28 -0.17 -3.44 -8.38
N GLU A 29 0.96 -4.04 -8.72
CA GLU A 29 1.69 -4.90 -7.79
C GLU A 29 2.22 -4.13 -6.57
N CYS A 30 2.65 -2.88 -6.74
CA CYS A 30 3.28 -2.09 -5.68
C CYS A 30 2.32 -1.72 -4.52
N LEU A 31 1.01 -1.75 -4.77
CA LEU A 31 -0.03 -1.48 -3.77
C LEU A 31 -0.91 -2.71 -3.50
N SER A 32 -0.73 -3.77 -4.28
CA SER A 32 -1.63 -4.93 -4.29
C SER A 32 -3.09 -4.55 -4.56
N THR A 33 -3.35 -3.54 -5.38
CA THR A 33 -4.70 -2.99 -5.66
C THR A 33 -5.23 -3.50 -6.99
N PHE A 34 -6.53 -3.78 -7.04
CA PHE A 34 -7.27 -4.08 -8.26
C PHE A 34 -8.19 -2.94 -8.65
N SER A 35 -8.39 -2.79 -9.96
CA SER A 35 -9.43 -1.95 -10.54
C SER A 35 -10.06 -2.66 -11.73
N TYR A 36 -11.25 -2.23 -12.13
CA TYR A 36 -12.05 -2.97 -13.10
C TYR A 36 -12.67 -2.06 -14.13
N TYR A 37 -12.49 -2.39 -15.40
CA TYR A 37 -13.22 -1.79 -16.51
C TYR A 37 -14.31 -2.76 -16.98
N ILE A 38 -15.54 -2.29 -17.05
CA ILE A 38 -16.71 -3.06 -17.51
C ILE A 38 -17.34 -2.30 -18.66
N GLU A 39 -17.62 -2.97 -19.78
CA GLU A 39 -18.25 -2.34 -20.95
C GLU A 39 -19.40 -3.18 -21.48
N SER A 40 -20.45 -2.53 -21.96
CA SER A 40 -21.53 -3.17 -22.68
C SER A 40 -22.13 -2.20 -23.70
N LYS A 41 -22.18 -2.62 -24.96
CA LYS A 41 -22.75 -1.84 -26.09
C LYS A 41 -22.26 -0.39 -26.14
N GLY A 42 -20.97 -0.17 -25.95
CA GLY A 42 -20.36 1.15 -26.06
C GLY A 42 -20.58 2.06 -24.85
N GLU A 43 -21.17 1.57 -23.76
CA GLU A 43 -21.13 2.23 -22.46
C GLU A 43 -20.16 1.49 -21.53
N ALA A 44 -19.34 2.24 -20.78
CA ALA A 44 -18.37 1.68 -19.84
C ALA A 44 -18.49 2.23 -18.42
N ALA A 45 -18.10 1.41 -17.46
CA ALA A 45 -17.92 1.75 -16.05
C ALA A 45 -16.49 1.37 -15.62
N VAL A 46 -15.88 2.20 -14.77
CA VAL A 46 -14.62 1.87 -14.12
C VAL A 46 -14.85 1.82 -12.61
N ILE A 47 -14.49 0.71 -11.98
CA ILE A 47 -14.57 0.51 -10.53
C ILE A 47 -13.17 0.71 -9.93
N ASP A 48 -13.10 1.56 -8.91
CA ASP A 48 -11.89 1.91 -8.15
C ASP A 48 -10.70 2.29 -9.06
N PRO A 49 -10.85 3.30 -9.94
CA PRO A 49 -9.78 3.69 -10.86
C PRO A 49 -8.48 4.02 -10.09
N LEU A 50 -7.39 3.40 -10.52
CA LEU A 50 -6.05 3.75 -10.08
C LEU A 50 -5.74 5.21 -10.46
N ARG A 51 -4.75 5.81 -9.79
CA ARG A 51 -4.34 7.20 -10.09
C ARG A 51 -3.94 7.40 -11.55
N ASP A 52 -3.34 6.39 -12.16
CA ASP A 52 -2.95 6.38 -13.58
C ASP A 52 -4.15 5.93 -14.43
N ILE A 53 -4.80 6.88 -15.09
CA ILE A 53 -6.09 6.66 -15.73
C ILE A 53 -6.01 6.33 -17.22
N GLU A 54 -4.82 6.49 -17.84
CA GLU A 54 -4.61 6.38 -19.28
C GLU A 54 -5.08 5.03 -19.82
N GLN A 55 -4.81 3.96 -19.07
CA GLN A 55 -5.19 2.60 -19.44
C GLN A 55 -6.70 2.42 -19.65
N TYR A 56 -7.54 3.15 -18.90
CA TYR A 56 -8.99 3.09 -19.05
C TYR A 56 -9.44 3.90 -20.27
N VAL A 57 -8.85 5.08 -20.46
CA VAL A 57 -9.17 5.99 -21.56
C VAL A 57 -8.76 5.38 -22.90
N GLU A 58 -7.59 4.75 -22.97
CA GLU A 58 -7.09 4.04 -24.14
C GLU A 58 -7.98 2.85 -24.48
N LEU A 59 -8.29 1.99 -23.50
CA LEU A 59 -9.18 0.85 -23.71
C LEU A 59 -10.58 1.27 -24.16
N ALA A 60 -11.14 2.35 -23.59
CA ALA A 60 -12.43 2.88 -24.02
C ALA A 60 -12.41 3.35 -25.48
N LYS A 61 -11.33 4.02 -25.91
CA LYS A 61 -11.14 4.44 -27.30
C LYS A 61 -11.02 3.24 -28.23
N GLU A 62 -10.21 2.25 -27.88
CA GLU A 62 -10.03 1.02 -28.67
C GLU A 62 -11.35 0.26 -28.85
N ARG A 63 -12.21 0.26 -27.83
CA ARG A 63 -13.51 -0.41 -27.84
C ARG A 63 -14.66 0.46 -28.35
N ASN A 64 -14.38 1.70 -28.77
CA ASN A 64 -15.39 2.69 -29.16
C ASN A 64 -16.51 2.82 -28.11
N ALA A 65 -16.11 2.91 -26.84
CA ALA A 65 -17.00 3.00 -25.69
C ALA A 65 -16.85 4.35 -24.97
N ASN A 66 -17.93 4.81 -24.35
CA ASN A 66 -17.96 5.98 -23.51
C ASN A 66 -17.98 5.59 -22.03
N ILE A 67 -16.99 6.05 -21.25
CA ILE A 67 -16.97 5.83 -19.80
C ILE A 67 -18.05 6.74 -19.18
N LYS A 68 -19.09 6.12 -18.66
CA LYS A 68 -20.29 6.77 -18.11
C LYS A 68 -20.26 6.80 -16.59
N TRP A 69 -19.70 5.77 -15.97
CA TRP A 69 -19.65 5.61 -14.53
C TRP A 69 -18.21 5.46 -14.03
N VAL A 70 -17.86 6.24 -13.02
CA VAL A 70 -16.71 5.99 -12.15
C VAL A 70 -17.27 5.57 -10.81
N LEU A 71 -17.07 4.30 -10.45
CA LEU A 71 -17.68 3.68 -9.29
C LEU A 71 -16.60 3.48 -8.23
N GLU A 72 -16.80 4.08 -7.07
CA GLU A 72 -15.87 3.96 -5.96
C GLU A 72 -16.52 3.11 -4.87
N THR A 73 -15.86 2.01 -4.50
CA THR A 73 -16.38 1.12 -3.47
C THR A 73 -16.35 1.78 -2.11
N HIS A 74 -15.35 2.64 -1.85
CA HIS A 74 -15.18 3.41 -0.61
C HIS A 74 -14.15 4.53 -0.83
N PHE A 75 -13.96 5.42 0.16
CA PHE A 75 -12.81 6.34 0.15
C PHE A 75 -11.53 5.57 0.48
N HIS A 76 -10.79 5.20 -0.57
CA HIS A 76 -9.52 4.45 -0.45
C HIS A 76 -8.54 5.15 0.49
N ALA A 77 -7.86 4.36 1.31
CA ALA A 77 -6.91 4.85 2.28
C ALA A 77 -5.46 4.54 1.89
N ASP A 78 -5.21 3.59 1.00
CA ASP A 78 -3.87 3.11 0.70
C ASP A 78 -3.33 3.58 -0.65
N PHE A 79 -4.16 4.25 -1.44
CA PHE A 79 -3.79 4.96 -2.65
C PHE A 79 -4.71 6.15 -2.92
N VAL A 80 -4.25 7.06 -3.78
CA VAL A 80 -5.04 8.18 -4.30
C VAL A 80 -5.74 7.74 -5.58
N SER A 81 -7.07 7.78 -5.59
CA SER A 81 -7.86 7.31 -6.73
C SER A 81 -7.86 8.32 -7.89
N GLY A 82 -7.89 7.79 -9.13
CA GLY A 82 -7.99 8.56 -10.37
C GLY A 82 -9.41 9.07 -10.70
N HIS A 83 -10.38 8.89 -9.80
CA HIS A 83 -11.80 9.17 -10.05
C HIS A 83 -12.08 10.58 -10.60
N ARG A 84 -11.43 11.60 -10.03
CA ARG A 84 -11.62 13.01 -10.45
C ARG A 84 -11.13 13.26 -11.86
N GLU A 85 -9.92 12.79 -12.17
CA GLU A 85 -9.27 13.00 -13.45
C GLU A 85 -10.02 12.23 -14.54
N LEU A 86 -10.37 10.97 -14.27
CA LEU A 86 -11.12 10.14 -15.21
C LEU A 86 -12.49 10.76 -15.52
N ALA A 87 -13.23 11.21 -14.50
CA ALA A 87 -14.52 11.87 -14.69
C ALA A 87 -14.39 13.21 -15.44
N ALA A 88 -13.35 14.00 -15.18
CA ALA A 88 -13.13 15.28 -15.86
C ALA A 88 -12.86 15.09 -17.36
N ILE A 89 -12.11 14.07 -17.76
CA ILE A 89 -11.76 13.81 -19.16
C ILE A 89 -12.91 13.14 -19.93
N THR A 90 -13.71 12.31 -19.27
CA THR A 90 -14.74 11.48 -19.94
C THR A 90 -16.15 12.05 -19.80
N GLY A 91 -16.39 12.93 -18.83
CA GLY A 91 -17.73 13.35 -18.43
C GLY A 91 -18.49 12.29 -17.61
N ALA A 92 -17.82 11.22 -17.17
CA ALA A 92 -18.42 10.18 -16.34
C ALA A 92 -18.93 10.73 -15.01
N THR A 93 -19.99 10.12 -14.48
CA THR A 93 -20.48 10.42 -13.13
C THR A 93 -19.72 9.59 -12.11
N ILE A 94 -19.13 10.26 -11.12
CA ILE A 94 -18.53 9.63 -9.95
C ILE A 94 -19.65 9.17 -9.01
N VAL A 95 -19.61 7.91 -8.59
CA VAL A 95 -20.63 7.29 -7.74
C VAL A 95 -19.99 6.66 -6.52
N TYR A 96 -20.51 6.99 -5.34
CA TYR A 96 -20.21 6.34 -4.08
C TYR A 96 -21.49 5.75 -3.47
N GLY A 97 -21.34 4.82 -2.53
CA GLY A 97 -22.44 4.23 -1.77
C GLY A 97 -23.13 5.21 -0.80
N PRO A 98 -24.16 4.73 -0.07
CA PRO A 98 -24.84 5.51 0.96
C PRO A 98 -23.86 6.08 2.00
N THR A 99 -24.22 7.20 2.62
CA THR A 99 -23.43 7.91 3.66
C THR A 99 -22.14 8.58 3.20
N ALA A 100 -21.70 8.37 1.95
CA ALA A 100 -20.54 9.06 1.40
C ALA A 100 -20.72 10.58 1.41
N VAL A 101 -19.73 11.31 1.92
CA VAL A 101 -19.69 12.78 1.89
C VAL A 101 -18.35 13.18 1.28
N ALA A 102 -18.37 13.91 0.17
CA ALA A 102 -17.17 14.37 -0.52
C ALA A 102 -17.25 15.89 -0.77
N ASN A 103 -16.10 16.52 -0.98
CA ASN A 103 -16.02 17.95 -1.30
C ASN A 103 -15.97 18.22 -2.82
N PHE A 104 -16.54 17.30 -3.60
CA PHE A 104 -16.69 17.42 -5.05
C PHE A 104 -18.03 16.84 -5.50
N PRO A 105 -18.50 17.18 -6.72
CA PRO A 105 -19.74 16.61 -7.26
C PRO A 105 -19.63 15.10 -7.43
N MET A 106 -20.56 14.37 -6.80
CA MET A 106 -20.72 12.93 -6.94
C MET A 106 -22.18 12.55 -6.79
N LYS A 107 -22.55 11.38 -7.31
CA LYS A 107 -23.81 10.72 -7.02
C LYS A 107 -23.64 9.84 -5.78
N GLN A 108 -24.40 10.12 -4.72
CA GLN A 108 -24.57 9.19 -3.62
C GLN A 108 -25.67 8.19 -4.01
N ALA A 109 -25.28 6.95 -4.32
CA ALA A 109 -26.20 5.89 -4.68
C ALA A 109 -26.94 5.35 -3.45
N LYS A 110 -28.13 4.80 -3.68
CA LYS A 110 -28.91 4.10 -2.65
C LYS A 110 -28.57 2.62 -2.64
N ASP A 111 -28.77 1.98 -1.50
CA ASP A 111 -28.75 0.51 -1.41
C ASP A 111 -29.80 -0.10 -2.36
N GLY A 112 -29.38 -1.10 -3.14
CA GLY A 112 -30.17 -1.76 -4.17
C GLY A 112 -30.36 -0.96 -5.47
N GLU A 113 -29.75 0.23 -5.60
CA GLU A 113 -29.90 1.04 -6.82
C GLU A 113 -29.27 0.36 -8.04
N LEU A 114 -29.98 0.38 -9.17
CA LEU A 114 -29.50 -0.17 -10.44
C LEU A 114 -29.00 0.93 -11.36
N LEU A 115 -27.71 0.90 -11.68
CA LEU A 115 -27.05 1.79 -12.62
C LEU A 115 -27.04 1.14 -14.03
N PRO A 116 -27.67 1.74 -15.05
CA PRO A 116 -27.72 1.17 -16.39
C PRO A 116 -26.37 1.27 -17.11
N LEU A 117 -25.98 0.19 -17.79
CA LEU A 117 -24.75 0.08 -18.58
C LEU A 117 -24.99 -0.81 -19.82
N GLY A 118 -25.37 -0.23 -20.95
CA GLY A 118 -25.64 -0.99 -22.18
C GLY A 118 -26.73 -2.05 -22.01
N LEU A 119 -26.37 -3.34 -22.19
CA LEU A 119 -27.27 -4.49 -22.00
C LEU A 119 -27.30 -5.02 -20.56
N VAL A 120 -26.44 -4.52 -19.69
CA VAL A 120 -26.29 -4.96 -18.30
C VAL A 120 -26.63 -3.83 -17.33
N GLN A 121 -26.68 -4.16 -16.05
CA GLN A 121 -26.86 -3.20 -14.96
C GLN A 121 -25.83 -3.45 -13.87
N ILE A 122 -25.45 -2.40 -13.15
CA ILE A 122 -24.63 -2.51 -11.94
C ILE A 122 -25.52 -2.18 -10.75
N ARG A 123 -25.78 -3.16 -9.89
CA ARG A 123 -26.48 -2.95 -8.62
C ARG A 123 -25.50 -2.47 -7.56
N VAL A 124 -25.89 -1.46 -6.79
CA VAL A 124 -25.13 -0.96 -5.63
C VAL A 124 -25.67 -1.61 -4.37
N ASP A 125 -24.88 -2.47 -3.72
CA ASP A 125 -25.23 -3.07 -2.44
C ASP A 125 -24.44 -2.35 -1.33
N HIS A 126 -25.12 -1.75 -0.35
CA HIS A 126 -24.46 -1.07 0.77
C HIS A 126 -23.91 -2.09 1.77
N THR A 127 -22.60 -2.03 1.99
CA THR A 127 -21.85 -3.01 2.78
C THR A 127 -20.89 -2.32 3.75
N PRO A 128 -21.40 -1.52 4.70
CA PRO A 128 -20.57 -0.84 5.68
C PRO A 128 -19.76 -1.83 6.51
N GLY A 129 -18.55 -1.43 6.90
CA GLY A 129 -17.70 -2.26 7.74
C GLY A 129 -16.24 -1.82 7.67
N HIS A 130 -15.63 -1.93 6.50
CA HIS A 130 -14.31 -1.34 6.26
C HIS A 130 -14.35 0.19 6.42
N THR A 131 -15.33 0.80 5.77
CA THR A 131 -15.76 2.19 5.98
C THR A 131 -17.29 2.24 6.04
N MET A 132 -17.87 3.39 6.37
CA MET A 132 -19.33 3.52 6.46
C MET A 132 -20.01 3.60 5.10
N GLU A 133 -19.33 4.16 4.10
CA GLU A 133 -19.82 4.27 2.74
C GLU A 133 -19.50 3.08 1.85
N SER A 134 -18.75 2.09 2.39
CA SER A 134 -18.37 0.87 1.68
C SER A 134 -19.57 0.24 0.97
N SER A 135 -19.41 -0.01 -0.33
CA SER A 135 -20.40 -0.61 -1.20
C SER A 135 -19.78 -1.67 -2.10
N CYS A 136 -20.48 -2.80 -2.23
CA CYS A 136 -20.23 -3.78 -3.27
C CYS A 136 -21.00 -3.39 -4.53
N PHE A 137 -20.39 -3.58 -5.70
CA PHE A 137 -21.07 -3.42 -6.98
C PHE A 137 -21.33 -4.79 -7.59
N VAL A 138 -22.57 -5.09 -7.98
CA VAL A 138 -22.94 -6.39 -8.57
C VAL A 138 -23.29 -6.18 -10.05
N LEU A 139 -22.57 -6.86 -10.93
CA LEU A 139 -22.89 -6.91 -12.36
C LEU A 139 -24.07 -7.86 -12.57
N VAL A 140 -25.17 -7.32 -13.07
CA VAL A 140 -26.41 -8.06 -13.37
C VAL A 140 -26.58 -8.14 -14.89
N SER A 141 -26.64 -9.36 -15.42
CA SER A 141 -26.93 -9.63 -16.82
C SER A 141 -28.17 -10.53 -16.94
N LYS A 142 -29.13 -10.13 -17.78
CA LYS A 142 -30.38 -10.89 -18.00
C LYS A 142 -31.09 -11.29 -16.70
N GLY A 143 -31.09 -10.39 -15.72
CA GLY A 143 -31.72 -10.59 -14.41
C GLY A 143 -30.98 -11.55 -13.46
N LYS A 144 -29.74 -11.93 -13.79
CA LYS A 144 -28.89 -12.79 -12.94
C LYS A 144 -27.63 -12.04 -12.51
N ASP A 145 -27.26 -12.21 -11.26
CA ASP A 145 -26.00 -11.73 -10.70
C ASP A 145 -24.86 -12.57 -11.32
N HIS A 146 -23.92 -11.92 -12.01
CA HIS A 146 -22.78 -12.57 -12.66
C HIS A 146 -21.51 -12.48 -11.80
N SER A 147 -21.18 -11.27 -11.37
CA SER A 147 -19.99 -10.98 -10.57
C SER A 147 -20.27 -9.87 -9.57
N VAL A 148 -19.53 -9.89 -8.46
CA VAL A 148 -19.55 -8.85 -7.43
C VAL A 148 -18.15 -8.29 -7.24
N TYR A 149 -18.05 -6.96 -7.25
CA TYR A 149 -16.86 -6.19 -6.96
C TYR A 149 -16.96 -5.74 -5.51
N THR A 150 -16.18 -6.36 -4.63
CA THR A 150 -16.38 -6.28 -3.19
C THR A 150 -15.62 -5.15 -2.52
N GLY A 151 -14.77 -4.45 -3.28
CA GLY A 151 -13.81 -3.49 -2.71
C GLY A 151 -13.10 -4.14 -1.52
N ASP A 152 -13.11 -3.42 -0.40
CA ASP A 152 -12.49 -3.88 0.85
C ASP A 152 -13.51 -4.50 1.82
N THR A 153 -14.72 -4.81 1.39
CA THR A 153 -15.70 -5.55 2.21
C THR A 153 -15.27 -7.01 2.38
N LEU A 154 -14.83 -7.66 1.30
CA LEU A 154 -14.45 -9.06 1.26
C LEU A 154 -13.24 -9.24 0.35
N PHE A 155 -12.22 -9.95 0.86
CA PHE A 155 -11.06 -10.37 0.10
C PHE A 155 -11.02 -11.88 -0.07
N LEU A 156 -10.04 -12.38 -0.82
CA LEU A 156 -9.84 -13.83 -0.94
C LEU A 156 -9.36 -14.42 0.38
N GLY A 157 -10.28 -15.05 1.12
CA GLY A 157 -9.97 -15.70 2.41
C GLY A 157 -9.79 -14.73 3.60
N GLU A 158 -10.08 -13.44 3.40
CA GLU A 158 -9.92 -12.38 4.39
C GLU A 158 -11.03 -11.32 4.23
N VAL A 159 -11.10 -10.33 5.12
CA VAL A 159 -11.99 -9.16 5.03
C VAL A 159 -11.21 -7.87 5.29
N GLY A 160 -11.79 -6.72 4.91
CA GLY A 160 -11.20 -5.42 5.22
C GLY A 160 -11.12 -5.14 6.70
N ARG A 161 -10.06 -4.45 7.10
CA ARG A 161 -9.88 -3.95 8.46
C ARG A 161 -10.98 -2.93 8.85
N PRO A 162 -11.61 -3.03 10.02
CA PRO A 162 -12.70 -2.13 10.44
C PRO A 162 -12.22 -1.05 11.44
N ASP A 163 -11.03 -0.48 11.26
CA ASP A 163 -10.43 0.48 12.20
C ASP A 163 -10.04 1.83 11.57
N LEU A 164 -10.22 2.01 10.26
CA LEU A 164 -9.81 3.22 9.55
C LEU A 164 -10.74 4.41 9.81
N ALA A 165 -12.04 4.18 9.95
CA ALA A 165 -13.03 5.25 10.13
C ALA A 165 -13.22 5.72 11.58
N VAL A 166 -12.49 5.15 12.55
CA VAL A 166 -12.67 5.36 14.00
C VAL A 166 -12.24 6.76 14.48
N LYS A 167 -11.43 7.49 13.69
CA LYS A 167 -11.13 8.90 14.01
C LYS A 167 -12.31 9.86 13.77
N SER A 168 -13.42 9.36 13.22
CA SER A 168 -14.64 10.12 12.90
C SER A 168 -15.69 10.04 14.03
N GLY A 169 -15.46 10.71 15.16
CA GLY A 169 -16.48 10.87 16.21
C GLY A 169 -16.80 9.60 17.00
N GLU A 170 -18.09 9.21 17.04
CA GLU A 170 -18.67 8.16 17.91
C GLU A 170 -18.42 6.72 17.42
N LEU A 171 -17.86 6.53 16.22
CA LEU A 171 -17.61 5.20 15.66
C LEU A 171 -16.45 4.50 16.38
N THR A 172 -16.70 3.31 16.92
CA THR A 172 -15.65 2.45 17.45
C THR A 172 -15.25 1.35 16.45
N VAL A 173 -14.09 0.73 16.69
CA VAL A 173 -13.60 -0.40 15.90
C VAL A 173 -14.60 -1.57 15.95
N GLU A 174 -15.20 -1.82 17.12
CA GLU A 174 -16.19 -2.88 17.34
C GLU A 174 -17.50 -2.61 16.58
N MET A 175 -17.91 -1.35 16.48
CA MET A 175 -19.09 -0.98 15.69
C MET A 175 -18.87 -1.26 14.21
N LEU A 176 -17.71 -0.89 13.67
CA LEU A 176 -17.34 -1.16 12.28
C LEU A 176 -17.24 -2.67 12.01
N ALA A 177 -16.66 -3.45 12.92
CA ALA A 177 -16.66 -4.90 12.82
C ALA A 177 -18.08 -5.51 12.85
N SER A 178 -18.98 -4.97 13.68
CA SER A 178 -20.39 -5.35 13.69
C SER A 178 -21.10 -5.05 12.38
N TYR A 179 -20.88 -3.86 11.80
CA TYR A 179 -21.41 -3.53 10.48
C TYR A 179 -20.88 -4.49 9.41
N LEU A 180 -19.57 -4.78 9.44
CA LEU A 180 -18.95 -5.71 8.50
C LEU A 180 -19.60 -7.10 8.60
N TYR A 181 -19.83 -7.61 9.81
CA TYR A 181 -20.54 -8.87 10.02
C TYR A 181 -21.92 -8.85 9.35
N ASP A 182 -22.73 -7.82 9.61
CA ASP A 182 -24.08 -7.69 9.03
C ASP A 182 -24.03 -7.59 7.51
N SER A 183 -23.08 -6.81 6.95
CA SER A 183 -22.87 -6.69 5.50
C SER A 183 -22.56 -8.04 4.86
N LEU A 184 -21.68 -8.83 5.47
CA LEU A 184 -21.33 -10.15 4.97
C LEU A 184 -22.52 -11.11 5.03
N ARG A 185 -23.25 -11.16 6.16
CA ARG A 185 -24.37 -12.11 6.37
C ARG A 185 -25.62 -11.75 5.56
N ASN A 186 -25.94 -10.47 5.45
CA ASN A 186 -27.21 -10.01 4.89
C ASN A 186 -27.13 -9.61 3.41
N LYS A 187 -25.94 -9.35 2.88
CA LYS A 187 -25.72 -8.99 1.47
C LYS A 187 -24.86 -10.02 0.76
N VAL A 188 -23.58 -10.09 1.12
CA VAL A 188 -22.60 -10.86 0.34
C VAL A 188 -22.92 -12.36 0.32
N MET A 189 -23.29 -12.95 1.46
CA MET A 189 -23.65 -14.37 1.54
C MET A 189 -25.01 -14.71 0.93
N LYS A 190 -25.83 -13.71 0.57
CA LYS A 190 -27.11 -13.92 -0.13
C LYS A 190 -26.94 -14.10 -1.64
N LEU A 191 -25.77 -13.75 -2.18
CA LEU A 191 -25.42 -14.03 -3.57
C LEU A 191 -25.30 -15.55 -3.80
N ASN A 192 -25.60 -15.97 -5.02
CA ASN A 192 -25.46 -17.37 -5.44
C ASN A 192 -23.99 -17.80 -5.46
N ASP A 193 -23.73 -19.09 -5.28
CA ASP A 193 -22.38 -19.64 -5.11
C ASP A 193 -21.50 -19.53 -6.36
N ASP A 194 -22.11 -19.41 -7.54
CA ASP A 194 -21.45 -19.24 -8.84
C ASP A 194 -21.06 -17.79 -9.14
N VAL A 195 -21.55 -16.81 -8.36
CA VAL A 195 -21.18 -15.40 -8.54
C VAL A 195 -19.69 -15.21 -8.30
N ILE A 196 -19.01 -14.60 -9.28
CA ILE A 196 -17.56 -14.34 -9.23
C ILE A 196 -17.28 -13.18 -8.28
N VAL A 197 -16.26 -13.31 -7.43
CA VAL A 197 -15.81 -12.29 -6.47
C VAL A 197 -14.55 -11.62 -6.99
N TYR A 198 -14.63 -10.30 -7.13
CA TYR A 198 -13.56 -9.40 -7.53
C TYR A 198 -13.24 -8.41 -6.39
N PRO A 199 -12.15 -8.62 -5.63
CA PRO A 199 -11.79 -7.79 -4.48
C PRO A 199 -11.12 -6.46 -4.86
N GLY A 200 -11.10 -5.48 -3.96
CA GLY A 200 -10.30 -4.25 -4.14
C GLY A 200 -8.80 -4.48 -4.00
N HIS A 201 -8.39 -5.46 -3.19
CA HIS A 201 -6.98 -5.74 -2.88
C HIS A 201 -6.62 -7.23 -2.89
N GLY A 202 -5.35 -7.50 -3.15
CA GLY A 202 -4.74 -8.83 -3.18
C GLY A 202 -3.69 -9.05 -2.08
N ALA A 203 -3.00 -10.20 -2.15
CA ALA A 203 -1.93 -10.56 -1.22
C ALA A 203 -0.84 -9.47 -1.18
N GLY A 204 -0.51 -9.01 0.02
CA GLY A 204 0.49 -7.96 0.26
C GLY A 204 -0.09 -6.61 0.70
N SER A 205 -1.39 -6.36 0.49
CA SER A 205 -2.02 -5.12 0.96
C SER A 205 -2.14 -5.07 2.49
N SER A 206 -2.02 -3.86 3.05
CA SER A 206 -2.19 -3.58 4.48
C SER A 206 -3.65 -3.31 4.89
N CYS A 207 -4.59 -3.40 3.93
CA CYS A 207 -6.04 -3.28 4.17
C CYS A 207 -6.66 -4.58 4.74
N GLY A 208 -5.96 -5.72 4.63
CA GLY A 208 -6.31 -6.98 5.28
C GLY A 208 -5.15 -7.55 6.10
N LYS A 209 -5.43 -8.50 7.00
CA LYS A 209 -4.38 -9.10 7.86
C LYS A 209 -3.56 -10.15 7.08
N ALA A 210 -4.23 -11.01 6.33
CA ALA A 210 -3.59 -12.07 5.55
C ALA A 210 -4.39 -12.40 4.28
N ILE A 211 -4.44 -11.46 3.33
CA ILE A 211 -5.16 -11.66 2.07
C ILE A 211 -4.54 -12.83 1.29
N GLY A 212 -5.39 -13.78 0.89
CA GLY A 212 -4.98 -14.95 0.12
C GLY A 212 -4.47 -14.60 -1.27
N ALA A 213 -3.63 -15.48 -1.82
CA ALA A 213 -3.16 -15.36 -3.20
C ALA A 213 -4.31 -15.57 -4.20
N GLY A 214 -4.21 -14.90 -5.36
CA GLY A 214 -5.19 -14.96 -6.43
C GLY A 214 -5.71 -13.58 -6.81
N LYS A 215 -6.50 -13.53 -7.89
CA LYS A 215 -7.09 -12.29 -8.42
C LYS A 215 -8.61 -12.24 -8.32
N TYR A 216 -9.25 -13.40 -8.20
CA TYR A 216 -10.70 -13.58 -8.08
C TYR A 216 -11.02 -15.00 -7.56
N CYS A 217 -12.27 -15.22 -7.17
CA CYS A 217 -12.81 -16.56 -6.88
C CYS A 217 -14.34 -16.56 -7.07
N THR A 218 -15.08 -17.46 -6.43
CA THR A 218 -16.55 -17.40 -6.35
C THR A 218 -17.04 -17.24 -4.92
N ILE A 219 -18.29 -16.79 -4.77
CA ILE A 219 -18.98 -16.70 -3.47
C ILE A 219 -19.04 -18.07 -2.78
N GLY A 220 -19.27 -19.15 -3.52
CA GLY A 220 -19.28 -20.51 -2.98
C GLY A 220 -17.93 -20.90 -2.35
N ILE A 221 -16.82 -20.57 -3.00
CA ILE A 221 -15.48 -20.80 -2.45
C ILE A 221 -15.25 -19.97 -1.19
N GLN A 222 -15.67 -18.70 -1.17
CA GLN A 222 -15.54 -17.85 0.02
C GLN A 222 -16.37 -18.38 1.18
N LYS A 223 -17.63 -18.79 0.95
CA LYS A 223 -18.47 -19.40 2.00
C LYS A 223 -17.83 -20.66 2.59
N GLN A 224 -17.13 -21.45 1.78
CA GLN A 224 -16.47 -22.69 2.22
C GLN A 224 -15.14 -22.45 2.95
N LYS A 225 -14.35 -21.46 2.53
CA LYS A 225 -12.94 -21.33 2.96
C LYS A 225 -12.61 -20.06 3.74
N ASN A 226 -13.37 -18.99 3.58
CA ASN A 226 -13.10 -17.74 4.27
C ASN A 226 -13.56 -17.86 5.73
N TYR A 227 -12.64 -17.66 6.68
CA TYR A 227 -12.93 -17.75 8.11
C TYR A 227 -14.08 -16.80 8.49
N ALA A 228 -14.10 -15.60 7.90
CA ALA A 228 -15.06 -14.55 8.18
C ALA A 228 -16.50 -14.91 7.78
N LEU A 229 -16.68 -15.90 6.89
CA LEU A 229 -17.99 -16.37 6.41
C LEU A 229 -18.46 -17.66 7.10
N GLN A 230 -17.68 -18.21 8.04
CA GLN A 230 -18.09 -19.40 8.79
C GLN A 230 -19.19 -19.09 9.81
N PRO A 231 -19.97 -20.10 10.23
CA PRO A 231 -20.95 -19.94 11.30
C PRO A 231 -20.25 -19.50 12.61
N MET A 232 -20.55 -18.28 13.06
CA MET A 232 -20.06 -17.73 14.33
C MET A 232 -20.97 -16.59 14.80
N SER A 233 -20.91 -16.30 16.11
CA SER A 233 -21.57 -15.11 16.67
C SER A 233 -20.90 -13.83 16.15
N LYS A 234 -21.63 -12.71 16.21
CA LYS A 234 -21.09 -11.39 15.86
C LYS A 234 -19.94 -10.97 16.80
N GLU A 235 -20.01 -11.39 18.07
CA GLU A 235 -18.98 -11.14 19.08
C GLU A 235 -17.69 -11.90 18.75
N ASP A 236 -17.79 -13.20 18.42
CA ASP A 236 -16.65 -14.02 18.01
C ASP A 236 -16.03 -13.50 16.72
N PHE A 237 -16.87 -13.10 15.75
CA PHE A 237 -16.40 -12.46 14.52
C PHE A 237 -15.59 -11.19 14.82
N THR A 238 -16.13 -10.31 15.65
CA THR A 238 -15.46 -9.06 16.02
C THR A 238 -14.11 -9.35 16.67
N LYS A 239 -14.06 -10.27 17.62
CA LYS A 239 -12.80 -10.69 18.25
C LYS A 239 -11.79 -11.21 17.22
N GLN A 240 -12.21 -12.12 16.34
CA GLN A 240 -11.32 -12.72 15.34
C GLN A 240 -10.82 -11.71 14.30
N VAL A 241 -11.67 -10.79 13.82
CA VAL A 241 -11.27 -9.77 12.84
C VAL A 241 -10.24 -8.82 13.45
N LEU A 242 -10.41 -8.42 14.71
CA LEU A 242 -9.52 -7.47 15.39
C LEU A 242 -8.23 -8.11 15.92
N GLU A 243 -8.23 -9.41 16.17
CA GLU A 243 -7.06 -10.11 16.68
C GLU A 243 -5.87 -10.02 15.72
N GLY A 244 -4.71 -9.62 16.27
CA GLY A 244 -3.45 -9.58 15.53
C GLY A 244 -3.32 -8.45 14.50
N MET A 245 -4.27 -7.51 14.46
CA MET A 245 -4.23 -6.41 13.50
C MET A 245 -3.10 -5.41 13.81
N PRO A 246 -2.20 -5.13 12.85
CA PRO A 246 -1.21 -4.07 13.03
C PRO A 246 -1.88 -2.69 12.97
N LYS A 247 -1.25 -1.70 13.60
CA LYS A 247 -1.68 -0.30 13.44
C LYS A 247 -1.73 0.07 11.95
N PRO A 248 -2.75 0.85 11.52
CA PRO A 248 -2.80 1.30 10.14
C PRO A 248 -1.59 2.21 9.84
N PRO A 249 -1.00 2.12 8.64
CA PRO A 249 0.04 3.05 8.23
C PRO A 249 -0.41 4.50 8.37
N GLN A 250 0.51 5.41 8.72
CA GLN A 250 0.13 6.80 9.01
C GLN A 250 -0.48 7.50 7.78
N TYR A 251 0.04 7.20 6.59
CA TYR A 251 -0.44 7.80 5.35
C TYR A 251 -1.89 7.42 5.01
N PHE A 252 -2.45 6.37 5.65
CA PHE A 252 -3.81 5.93 5.33
C PHE A 252 -4.86 7.03 5.52
N PHE A 253 -4.71 7.80 6.60
CA PHE A 253 -5.60 8.91 6.91
C PHE A 253 -5.39 10.12 5.99
N HIS A 254 -4.20 10.25 5.39
CA HIS A 254 -3.89 11.30 4.42
C HIS A 254 -4.56 11.01 3.08
N ASP A 255 -4.42 9.80 2.57
CA ASP A 255 -4.98 9.40 1.28
C ASP A 255 -6.51 9.38 1.32
N ALA A 256 -7.12 8.82 2.37
CA ALA A 256 -8.57 8.87 2.55
C ALA A 256 -9.08 10.33 2.59
N LYS A 257 -8.31 11.24 3.20
CA LYS A 257 -8.63 12.68 3.19
C LYS A 257 -8.47 13.28 1.80
N LEU A 258 -7.42 12.94 1.05
CA LEU A 258 -7.25 13.41 -0.33
C LEU A 258 -8.39 12.93 -1.23
N ASN A 259 -8.73 11.64 -1.16
CA ASN A 259 -9.81 11.03 -1.92
C ASN A 259 -11.18 11.63 -1.58
N LYS A 260 -11.40 12.07 -0.34
CA LYS A 260 -12.62 12.78 0.05
C LYS A 260 -12.67 14.24 -0.45
N ASN A 261 -11.51 14.88 -0.58
CA ASN A 261 -11.39 16.28 -0.98
C ASN A 261 -11.25 16.50 -2.48
N GLY A 262 -10.95 15.44 -3.23
CA GLY A 262 -10.65 15.51 -4.65
C GLY A 262 -9.15 15.77 -4.85
N PRO A 263 -8.35 14.74 -5.18
CA PRO A 263 -6.92 14.90 -5.40
C PRO A 263 -6.60 15.77 -6.63
N ALA A 264 -5.40 16.34 -6.65
CA ALA A 264 -4.87 17.01 -7.83
C ALA A 264 -4.57 16.01 -8.96
N ASP A 265 -4.73 16.50 -10.19
CA ASP A 265 -4.43 15.79 -11.44
C ASP A 265 -2.98 15.29 -11.45
N ILE A 266 -2.80 13.99 -11.70
CA ILE A 266 -1.48 13.36 -11.62
C ILE A 266 -0.57 13.82 -12.76
N THR A 267 -1.13 14.08 -13.94
CA THR A 267 -0.39 14.58 -15.10
C THR A 267 0.22 15.94 -14.81
N VAL A 268 -0.54 16.84 -14.17
CA VAL A 268 -0.03 18.14 -13.72
C VAL A 268 1.11 17.95 -12.72
N LEU A 269 0.90 17.13 -11.68
CA LEU A 269 1.92 16.88 -10.66
C LEU A 269 3.20 16.29 -11.25
N LEU A 270 3.10 15.28 -12.12
CA LEU A 270 4.26 14.65 -12.77
C LEU A 270 5.12 15.68 -13.52
N ASN A 271 4.49 16.60 -14.25
CA ASN A 271 5.21 17.66 -14.95
C ASN A 271 5.90 18.64 -13.97
N GLU A 272 5.34 18.84 -12.78
CA GLU A 272 5.91 19.72 -11.76
C GLU A 272 7.06 19.08 -10.98
N VAL A 273 6.99 17.77 -10.69
CA VAL A 273 7.91 17.11 -9.74
C VAL A 273 9.01 16.29 -10.38
N GLN A 274 8.90 15.90 -11.67
CA GLN A 274 9.94 15.16 -12.39
C GLN A 274 11.11 16.04 -12.84
N LYS A 275 11.71 16.78 -11.89
CA LYS A 275 12.82 17.69 -12.13
C LYS A 275 14.16 17.00 -11.89
N ALA A 276 14.98 16.94 -12.93
CA ALA A 276 16.39 16.59 -12.81
C ALA A 276 17.15 17.73 -12.11
N LEU A 277 17.78 17.43 -10.98
CA LEU A 277 18.53 18.39 -10.18
C LEU A 277 20.03 18.23 -10.42
N THR A 278 20.74 19.35 -10.47
CA THR A 278 22.21 19.38 -10.31
C THR A 278 22.60 19.04 -8.87
N PHE A 279 23.87 18.71 -8.64
CA PHE A 279 24.37 18.44 -7.29
C PHE A 279 24.17 19.64 -6.36
N GLU A 280 24.43 20.85 -6.84
CA GLU A 280 24.29 22.10 -6.08
C GLU A 280 22.84 22.36 -5.67
N GLN A 281 21.89 22.19 -6.60
CA GLN A 281 20.46 22.32 -6.31
C GLN A 281 19.99 21.27 -5.31
N PHE A 282 20.39 20.01 -5.52
CA PHE A 282 20.06 18.89 -4.64
C PHE A 282 20.55 19.14 -3.20
N MET A 283 21.82 19.54 -3.04
CA MET A 283 22.38 19.87 -1.74
C MET A 283 21.77 21.14 -1.14
N GLY A 284 21.36 22.11 -1.95
CA GLY A 284 20.61 23.28 -1.51
C GLY A 284 19.28 22.91 -0.85
N PHE A 285 18.51 21.99 -1.47
CA PHE A 285 17.28 21.47 -0.89
C PHE A 285 17.52 20.63 0.37
N ALA A 286 18.54 19.75 0.36
CA ALA A 286 18.90 18.95 1.53
C ALA A 286 19.21 19.85 2.75
N LYS A 287 20.03 20.89 2.56
CA LYS A 287 20.36 21.88 3.61
C LYS A 287 19.15 22.69 4.09
N SER A 288 18.16 22.86 3.22
CA SER A 288 16.90 23.56 3.54
C SER A 288 15.86 22.65 4.22
N GLY A 289 16.25 21.40 4.57
CA GLY A 289 15.42 20.47 5.32
C GLY A 289 14.62 19.48 4.47
N ALA A 290 14.89 19.35 3.17
CA ALA A 290 14.33 18.27 2.37
C ALA A 290 14.93 16.91 2.80
N THR A 291 14.10 15.88 2.88
CA THR A 291 14.54 14.52 3.18
C THR A 291 15.05 13.85 1.92
N ILE A 292 16.25 13.27 1.99
CA ILE A 292 16.82 12.47 0.91
C ILE A 292 16.21 11.06 0.97
N LEU A 293 15.47 10.67 -0.06
CA LEU A 293 15.05 9.29 -0.29
C LEU A 293 16.08 8.62 -1.20
N ASP A 294 16.84 7.69 -0.63
CA ASP A 294 17.83 6.89 -1.37
C ASP A 294 17.22 5.53 -1.71
N THR A 295 16.92 5.26 -2.98
CA THR A 295 16.27 4.02 -3.41
C THR A 295 17.24 2.92 -3.83
N ARG A 296 18.56 3.11 -3.62
CA ARG A 296 19.55 2.11 -4.02
C ARG A 296 19.37 0.78 -3.26
N PRO A 297 19.50 -0.37 -3.96
CA PRO A 297 19.52 -1.68 -3.32
C PRO A 297 20.85 -1.94 -2.60
N ASN A 298 21.96 -1.53 -3.20
CA ASN A 298 23.31 -1.69 -2.68
C ASN A 298 23.85 -0.35 -2.16
N VAL A 299 24.31 -0.36 -0.91
CA VAL A 299 24.88 0.82 -0.23
C VAL A 299 26.34 0.60 0.19
N ALA A 300 26.97 -0.49 -0.28
CA ALA A 300 28.36 -0.81 0.03
C ALA A 300 29.34 0.28 -0.42
N ASP A 301 29.03 0.98 -1.52
CA ASP A 301 29.84 2.09 -2.03
C ASP A 301 29.69 3.40 -1.24
N GLY A 302 28.83 3.40 -0.22
CA GLY A 302 28.61 4.49 0.71
C GLY A 302 27.13 4.67 1.07
N ILE A 303 26.86 4.80 2.37
CA ILE A 303 25.56 5.20 2.91
C ILE A 303 25.51 6.74 2.92
N ILE A 304 24.45 7.32 2.35
CA ILE A 304 24.29 8.77 2.30
C ILE A 304 23.91 9.29 3.69
N ASP A 305 24.65 10.27 4.21
CA ASP A 305 24.37 10.84 5.52
C ASP A 305 23.01 11.56 5.55
N GLY A 306 22.21 11.28 6.56
CA GLY A 306 20.86 11.84 6.71
C GLY A 306 19.79 11.36 5.70
N ALA A 307 20.14 10.47 4.76
CA ALA A 307 19.16 9.87 3.85
C ALA A 307 18.35 8.76 4.52
N ILE A 308 17.12 8.55 4.05
CA ILE A 308 16.33 7.36 4.35
C ILE A 308 16.49 6.39 3.18
N ASN A 309 17.20 5.28 3.41
CA ASN A 309 17.36 4.26 2.37
C ASN A 309 16.15 3.32 2.34
N ILE A 310 15.34 3.41 1.30
CA ILE A 310 14.23 2.50 1.01
C ILE A 310 14.42 1.96 -0.40
N THR A 311 14.94 0.75 -0.50
CA THR A 311 15.28 0.13 -1.78
C THR A 311 14.10 0.11 -2.76
N PHE A 312 14.36 0.44 -4.02
CA PHE A 312 13.41 0.31 -5.12
C PHE A 312 12.99 -1.16 -5.27
N MET A 313 11.73 -1.43 -4.95
CA MET A 313 11.09 -2.74 -5.06
C MET A 313 9.57 -2.53 -5.14
N SER A 314 8.81 -3.58 -5.43
CA SER A 314 7.33 -3.51 -5.49
C SER A 314 6.75 -2.80 -4.24
N GLY A 315 7.07 -3.28 -3.04
CA GLY A 315 6.59 -2.68 -1.78
C GLY A 315 7.27 -1.38 -1.32
N LEU A 316 7.97 -0.63 -2.19
CA LEU A 316 8.65 0.64 -1.84
C LEU A 316 7.71 1.60 -1.08
N VAL A 317 6.52 1.81 -1.63
CA VAL A 317 5.53 2.78 -1.13
C VAL A 317 4.99 2.41 0.24
N ASN A 318 4.85 1.12 0.53
CA ASN A 318 4.44 0.65 1.86
C ASN A 318 5.46 1.03 2.93
N PHE A 319 6.76 0.96 2.61
CA PHE A 319 7.80 1.39 3.53
C PHE A 319 7.88 2.91 3.65
N VAL A 320 7.76 3.64 2.55
CA VAL A 320 7.69 5.12 2.58
C VAL A 320 6.54 5.57 3.47
N GLY A 321 5.32 5.07 3.21
CA GLY A 321 4.11 5.40 3.96
C GLY A 321 4.15 5.01 5.45
N ALA A 322 5.03 4.07 5.81
CA ALA A 322 5.22 3.64 7.20
C ALA A 322 6.21 4.50 7.98
N VAL A 323 7.18 5.15 7.34
CA VAL A 323 8.30 5.82 8.04
C VAL A 323 8.53 7.29 7.64
N ILE A 324 7.92 7.75 6.56
CA ILE A 324 7.98 9.13 6.09
C ILE A 324 6.59 9.73 6.26
N LYS A 325 6.49 11.01 6.63
CA LYS A 325 5.20 11.70 6.73
C LYS A 325 4.78 12.23 5.35
N PRO A 326 3.50 12.19 4.96
CA PRO A 326 3.05 12.62 3.63
C PRO A 326 3.39 14.06 3.23
N ASP A 327 3.52 14.97 4.19
CA ASP A 327 3.86 16.39 3.96
C ASP A 327 5.37 16.64 3.81
N THR A 328 6.20 15.61 4.00
CA THR A 328 7.66 15.70 3.92
C THR A 328 8.11 16.11 2.52
N LYS A 329 8.96 17.14 2.43
CA LYS A 329 9.65 17.51 1.19
C LYS A 329 10.67 16.43 0.83
N LEU A 330 10.52 15.81 -0.34
CA LEU A 330 11.41 14.74 -0.79
C LEU A 330 12.33 15.20 -1.93
N ILE A 331 13.58 14.77 -1.86
CA ILE A 331 14.54 14.76 -2.97
C ILE A 331 15.07 13.35 -3.13
N ILE A 332 15.19 12.87 -4.37
CA ILE A 332 15.38 11.45 -4.65
C ILE A 332 16.78 11.18 -5.21
N ILE A 333 17.43 10.13 -4.71
CA ILE A 333 18.56 9.47 -5.36
C ILE A 333 18.10 8.06 -5.71
N ALA A 334 18.11 7.75 -7.00
CA ALA A 334 17.70 6.46 -7.55
C ALA A 334 18.73 5.98 -8.58
N ASN A 335 18.67 4.70 -8.97
CA ASN A 335 19.49 4.24 -10.09
C ASN A 335 18.99 4.88 -11.39
N GLN A 336 19.84 4.81 -12.43
CA GLN A 336 19.50 5.34 -13.74
C GLN A 336 18.21 4.73 -14.29
N GLY A 337 17.22 5.57 -14.59
CA GLY A 337 15.92 5.16 -15.12
C GLY A 337 14.85 4.82 -14.07
N GLU A 338 15.19 4.74 -12.78
CA GLU A 338 14.25 4.40 -11.70
C GLU A 338 13.62 5.64 -11.03
N ALA A 339 14.18 6.83 -11.26
CA ALA A 339 13.72 8.05 -10.59
C ALA A 339 12.27 8.40 -10.94
N GLN A 340 11.90 8.33 -12.23
CA GLN A 340 10.54 8.62 -12.69
C GLN A 340 9.53 7.63 -12.14
N ASP A 341 9.86 6.34 -12.11
CA ASP A 341 8.99 5.29 -11.56
C ASP A 341 8.84 5.43 -10.05
N THR A 342 9.92 5.79 -9.35
CA THR A 342 9.89 6.12 -7.91
C THR A 342 8.91 7.27 -7.65
N ILE A 343 9.03 8.35 -8.41
CA ILE A 343 8.15 9.52 -8.31
C ILE A 343 6.70 9.11 -8.58
N LEU A 344 6.43 8.38 -9.66
CA LEU A 344 5.08 7.94 -10.00
C LEU A 344 4.45 7.13 -8.85
N ARG A 345 5.19 6.18 -8.27
CA ARG A 345 4.73 5.37 -7.15
C ARG A 345 4.43 6.20 -5.90
N LEU A 346 5.27 7.20 -5.60
CA LEU A 346 5.02 8.13 -4.49
C LEU A 346 3.76 8.96 -4.72
N LEU A 347 3.54 9.44 -5.95
CA LEU A 347 2.30 10.14 -6.29
C LEU A 347 1.09 9.20 -6.13
N ARG A 348 1.16 7.92 -6.47
CA ARG A 348 0.04 6.98 -6.26
C ARG A 348 -0.44 6.89 -4.81
N ILE A 349 0.41 7.23 -3.83
CA ILE A 349 0.06 7.27 -2.39
C ILE A 349 0.03 8.70 -1.81
N GLY A 350 -0.17 9.72 -2.65
CA GLY A 350 -0.40 11.10 -2.19
C GLY A 350 0.82 11.86 -1.70
N TYR A 351 2.04 11.39 -2.00
CA TYR A 351 3.30 12.09 -1.68
C TYR A 351 3.65 13.09 -2.78
N ASP A 352 2.89 14.18 -2.81
CA ASP A 352 2.96 15.16 -3.90
C ASP A 352 4.13 16.17 -3.72
N ASN A 353 4.76 16.23 -2.54
CA ASN A 353 5.79 17.22 -2.18
C ASN A 353 7.22 16.80 -2.58
N ILE A 354 7.41 16.46 -3.85
CA ILE A 354 8.69 16.02 -4.41
C ILE A 354 9.36 17.19 -5.13
N LEU A 355 10.59 17.55 -4.72
CA LEU A 355 11.32 18.68 -5.29
C LEU A 355 12.16 18.31 -6.51
N GLY A 356 12.42 17.01 -6.72
CA GLY A 356 13.14 16.47 -7.87
C GLY A 356 14.03 15.28 -7.50
N TYR A 357 14.86 14.85 -8.46
CA TYR A 357 15.82 13.77 -8.30
C TYR A 357 17.22 14.21 -8.74
N LEU A 358 18.27 13.64 -8.15
CA LEU A 358 19.64 13.96 -8.54
C LEU A 358 19.98 13.37 -9.91
N GLN A 359 20.28 14.24 -10.88
CA GLN A 359 20.72 13.80 -12.20
C GLN A 359 22.08 13.08 -12.08
N GLY A 360 22.15 11.85 -12.60
CA GLY A 360 23.33 10.99 -12.48
C GLY A 360 23.44 10.23 -11.15
N GLY A 361 22.46 10.36 -10.26
CA GLY A 361 22.31 9.51 -9.08
C GLY A 361 23.49 9.57 -8.10
N PHE A 362 23.74 8.45 -7.43
CA PHE A 362 24.74 8.38 -6.36
C PHE A 362 26.18 8.61 -6.82
N GLU A 363 26.53 8.24 -8.05
CA GLU A 363 27.88 8.50 -8.58
C GLU A 363 28.18 10.00 -8.63
N VAL A 364 27.22 10.81 -9.08
CA VAL A 364 27.35 12.27 -9.04
C VAL A 364 27.40 12.78 -7.61
N TYR A 365 26.57 12.25 -6.71
CA TYR A 365 26.59 12.62 -5.30
C TYR A 365 27.97 12.40 -4.68
N LYS A 366 28.54 11.21 -4.87
CA LYS A 366 29.84 10.81 -4.32
C LYS A 366 31.00 11.60 -4.93
N ASN A 367 31.04 11.71 -6.26
CA ASN A 367 32.16 12.36 -6.96
C ASN A 367 32.24 13.87 -6.72
N ASN A 368 31.13 14.51 -6.33
CA ASN A 368 31.09 15.92 -5.95
C ASN A 368 31.20 16.16 -4.43
N GLY A 369 31.61 15.13 -3.66
CA GLY A 369 31.88 15.26 -2.22
C GLY A 369 30.63 15.29 -1.34
N GLY A 370 29.54 14.65 -1.77
CA GLY A 370 28.35 14.46 -0.97
C GLY A 370 28.65 13.72 0.35
N PRO A 371 28.14 14.18 1.51
CA PRO A 371 28.37 13.54 2.81
C PRO A 371 27.90 12.08 2.88
N LEU A 372 28.75 11.20 3.42
CA LEU A 372 28.46 9.79 3.67
C LEU A 372 28.48 9.51 5.18
N ALA A 373 27.60 8.62 5.63
CA ALA A 373 27.53 8.19 7.02
C ALA A 373 28.75 7.32 7.36
N THR A 374 29.59 7.80 8.28
CA THR A 374 30.77 7.08 8.80
C THR A 374 30.48 6.29 10.08
N THR A 375 29.26 6.40 10.59
CA THR A 375 28.77 5.83 11.86
C THR A 375 28.11 4.46 11.72
N VAL A 376 28.13 3.89 10.51
CA VAL A 376 27.48 2.63 10.18
C VAL A 376 28.51 1.67 9.62
N LYS A 377 28.57 0.47 10.19
CA LYS A 377 29.38 -0.64 9.67
C LYS A 377 28.49 -1.62 8.93
N LEU A 378 28.82 -1.83 7.66
CA LEU A 378 28.25 -2.88 6.84
C LEU A 378 29.16 -4.10 6.90
N VAL A 379 28.70 -5.19 7.49
CA VAL A 379 29.54 -6.36 7.79
C VAL A 379 28.95 -7.66 7.24
N SER A 380 29.76 -8.71 7.22
CA SER A 380 29.28 -10.07 6.90
C SER A 380 28.31 -10.59 7.97
N LEU A 381 27.48 -11.57 7.63
CA LEU A 381 26.55 -12.18 8.60
C LEU A 381 27.27 -12.82 9.79
N VAL A 382 28.47 -13.35 9.59
CA VAL A 382 29.27 -13.98 10.65
C VAL A 382 29.80 -12.91 11.60
N GLU A 383 30.38 -11.84 11.07
CA GLU A 383 30.89 -10.70 11.84
C GLU A 383 29.76 -9.97 12.59
N PHE A 384 28.58 -9.85 11.98
CA PHE A 384 27.39 -9.31 12.64
C PHE A 384 27.03 -10.06 13.94
N CYS A 385 27.17 -11.39 13.93
CA CYS A 385 26.83 -12.23 15.07
C CYS A 385 27.97 -12.37 16.08
N ASP A 386 29.19 -11.92 15.76
CA ASP A 386 30.38 -12.07 16.60
C ASP A 386 30.45 -11.01 17.70
N VAL A 387 29.49 -11.05 18.63
CA VAL A 387 29.38 -10.12 19.77
C VAL A 387 29.86 -10.72 21.09
N LYS A 388 30.31 -11.98 21.08
CA LYS A 388 30.62 -12.77 22.29
C LYS A 388 31.81 -12.22 23.09
N ALA A 389 32.68 -11.45 22.45
CA ALA A 389 33.85 -10.87 23.10
C ALA A 389 33.49 -9.79 24.14
N ASP A 390 32.35 -9.10 24.00
CA ASP A 390 31.90 -8.06 24.94
C ASP A 390 30.38 -7.85 24.92
N PRO A 391 29.58 -8.78 25.48
CA PRO A 391 28.11 -8.74 25.40
C PRO A 391 27.49 -7.45 25.95
N GLU A 392 28.15 -6.79 26.91
CA GLU A 392 27.66 -5.56 27.53
C GLU A 392 27.76 -4.35 26.60
N LYS A 393 28.71 -4.35 25.64
CA LYS A 393 28.87 -3.27 24.65
C LYS A 393 27.95 -3.39 23.44
N HIS A 394 27.31 -4.54 23.25
CA HIS A 394 26.48 -4.81 22.09
C HIS A 394 24.99 -4.88 22.44
N ALA A 395 24.14 -4.52 21.49
CA ALA A 395 22.70 -4.72 21.59
C ALA A 395 22.16 -5.16 20.23
N PHE A 396 21.31 -6.18 20.21
CA PHE A 396 20.55 -6.55 19.02
C PHE A 396 19.22 -5.80 18.99
N LEU A 397 18.87 -5.25 17.83
CA LEU A 397 17.59 -4.60 17.57
C LEU A 397 16.83 -5.36 16.49
N ASP A 398 15.73 -6.00 16.87
CA ASP A 398 14.80 -6.66 15.97
C ASP A 398 13.72 -5.68 15.51
N VAL A 399 13.69 -5.41 14.21
CA VAL A 399 12.69 -4.51 13.60
C VAL A 399 11.58 -5.26 12.86
N ARG A 400 11.43 -6.57 13.12
CA ARG A 400 10.32 -7.38 12.60
C ARG A 400 9.01 -7.12 13.34
N GLY A 401 7.92 -7.57 12.72
CA GLY A 401 6.57 -7.44 13.29
C GLY A 401 6.27 -8.51 14.35
N PRO A 402 5.28 -8.28 15.24
CA PRO A 402 4.87 -9.25 16.27
C PRO A 402 4.43 -10.62 15.74
N GLY A 403 3.92 -10.71 14.51
CA GLY A 403 3.59 -11.99 13.88
C GLY A 403 4.82 -12.86 13.61
N GLU A 404 5.85 -12.27 13.00
CA GLU A 404 7.13 -12.96 12.70
C GLU A 404 7.84 -13.42 13.97
N HIS A 405 7.76 -12.61 15.02
CA HIS A 405 8.24 -12.89 16.36
C HIS A 405 7.64 -14.19 16.94
N LYS A 406 6.31 -14.32 16.90
CA LYS A 406 5.60 -15.52 17.36
C LYS A 406 5.91 -16.74 16.49
N GLU A 407 6.03 -16.55 15.18
CA GLU A 407 6.25 -17.65 14.23
C GLU A 407 7.66 -18.23 14.31
N THR A 408 8.68 -17.37 14.44
CA THR A 408 10.08 -17.79 14.24
C THR A 408 10.97 -17.64 15.46
N GLY A 409 10.50 -17.00 16.52
CA GLY A 409 11.30 -16.59 17.68
C GLY A 409 12.13 -15.33 17.40
N VAL A 410 12.98 -14.96 18.36
CA VAL A 410 13.86 -13.77 18.31
C VAL A 410 15.26 -14.11 18.82
N ILE A 411 16.26 -13.26 18.52
CA ILE A 411 17.56 -13.37 19.17
C ILE A 411 17.37 -13.10 20.66
N LYS A 412 17.92 -13.97 21.50
CA LYS A 412 17.77 -13.89 22.96
C LYS A 412 18.25 -12.53 23.48
N GLY A 413 17.39 -11.83 24.22
CA GLY A 413 17.69 -10.51 24.77
C GLY A 413 17.67 -9.37 23.77
N ALA A 414 17.22 -9.59 22.52
CA ALA A 414 17.07 -8.51 21.55
C ALA A 414 16.00 -7.49 21.96
N ILE A 415 16.31 -6.22 21.71
CA ILE A 415 15.34 -5.13 21.79
C ILE A 415 14.39 -5.27 20.62
N ARG A 416 13.08 -5.33 20.89
CA ARG A 416 12.04 -5.53 19.86
C ARG A 416 11.30 -4.23 19.61
N VAL A 417 11.54 -3.62 18.46
CA VAL A 417 10.85 -2.40 18.03
C VAL A 417 10.57 -2.52 16.54
N PRO A 418 9.34 -2.92 16.13
CA PRO A 418 8.97 -3.03 14.73
C PRO A 418 9.31 -1.75 13.95
N LEU A 419 9.72 -1.88 12.68
CA LEU A 419 10.19 -0.74 11.87
C LEU A 419 9.30 0.53 11.96
N PRO A 420 7.95 0.45 11.82
CA PRO A 420 7.09 1.64 11.89
C PRO A 420 7.11 2.36 13.24
N GLU A 421 7.57 1.69 14.30
CA GLU A 421 7.58 2.19 15.68
C GLU A 421 8.94 2.70 16.14
N VAL A 422 9.99 2.59 15.32
CA VAL A 422 11.38 2.91 15.67
C VAL A 422 11.52 4.35 16.18
N GLU A 423 11.04 5.34 15.42
CA GLU A 423 11.16 6.75 15.81
C GLU A 423 10.36 7.08 17.09
N ALA A 424 9.23 6.43 17.32
CA ALA A 424 8.42 6.62 18.53
C ALA A 424 9.02 5.95 19.78
N ASN A 425 9.98 5.04 19.60
CA ASN A 425 10.54 4.21 20.67
C ASN A 425 12.07 4.35 20.79
N LEU A 426 12.66 5.44 20.32
CA LEU A 426 14.11 5.68 20.39
C LEU A 426 14.67 5.53 21.82
N ALA A 427 13.90 5.91 22.85
CA ALA A 427 14.30 5.77 24.25
C ALA A 427 14.58 4.32 24.68
N LYS A 428 14.05 3.31 23.97
CA LYS A 428 14.33 1.89 24.23
C LYS A 428 15.64 1.41 23.62
N ILE A 429 16.24 2.18 22.71
CA ILE A 429 17.39 1.78 21.90
C ILE A 429 18.63 2.50 22.46
N PRO A 430 19.64 1.77 22.99
CA PRO A 430 20.79 2.38 23.66
C PRO A 430 21.69 3.13 22.68
N LYS A 431 22.11 4.34 23.05
CA LYS A 431 23.04 5.18 22.24
C LYS A 431 24.52 4.93 22.58
N ASP A 432 24.78 4.38 23.75
CA ASP A 432 26.09 4.08 24.32
C ASP A 432 26.62 2.69 23.90
N LYS A 433 25.76 1.84 23.33
CA LYS A 433 26.13 0.51 22.81
C LYS A 433 26.31 0.50 21.28
N ILE A 434 26.95 -0.55 20.78
CA ILE A 434 26.98 -0.90 19.35
C ILE A 434 25.69 -1.66 19.03
N VAL A 435 24.81 -1.04 18.24
CA VAL A 435 23.49 -1.59 17.92
C VAL A 435 23.54 -2.36 16.59
N HIS A 436 23.28 -3.65 16.68
CA HIS A 436 23.17 -4.59 15.58
C HIS A 436 21.71 -4.69 15.14
N VAL A 437 21.36 -4.03 14.03
CA VAL A 437 19.98 -3.94 13.56
C VAL A 437 19.70 -5.08 12.58
N TYR A 438 18.66 -5.87 12.82
CA TYR A 438 18.29 -6.98 11.93
C TYR A 438 16.80 -7.06 11.68
N CYS A 439 16.46 -7.75 10.59
CA CYS A 439 15.10 -8.17 10.31
C CYS A 439 15.11 -9.54 9.63
N LYS A 440 14.06 -9.88 8.87
CA LYS A 440 14.00 -11.16 8.12
C LYS A 440 15.07 -11.26 7.02
N THR A 441 15.32 -10.19 6.28
CA THR A 441 16.14 -10.22 5.04
C THR A 441 17.07 -9.00 4.85
N GLY A 442 17.23 -8.15 5.87
CA GLY A 442 18.10 -6.96 5.84
C GLY A 442 17.43 -5.66 5.35
N GLY A 443 16.41 -5.73 4.48
CA GLY A 443 15.74 -4.53 3.94
C GLY A 443 15.23 -3.55 5.00
N ARG A 444 14.40 -4.02 5.95
CA ARG A 444 13.89 -3.19 7.06
C ARG A 444 15.00 -2.70 7.99
N ALA A 445 16.09 -3.45 8.11
CA ALA A 445 17.21 -3.05 8.96
C ALA A 445 17.94 -1.83 8.38
N LYS A 446 18.08 -1.73 7.04
CA LYS A 446 18.62 -0.54 6.37
C LYS A 446 17.76 0.70 6.58
N ILE A 447 16.43 0.54 6.52
CA ILE A 447 15.49 1.64 6.79
C ILE A 447 15.62 2.09 8.25
N ALA A 448 15.56 1.16 9.21
CA ALA A 448 15.70 1.46 10.63
C ALA A 448 17.06 2.10 10.95
N MET A 449 18.14 1.61 10.36
CA MET A 449 19.47 2.21 10.45
C MET A 449 19.44 3.68 10.01
N SER A 450 18.81 3.98 8.89
CA SER A 450 18.70 5.35 8.39
C SER A 450 17.97 6.28 9.37
N LEU A 451 16.88 5.79 9.97
CA LEU A 451 16.12 6.50 11.02
C LEU A 451 16.96 6.73 12.28
N LEU A 452 17.77 5.75 12.67
CA LEU A 452 18.67 5.85 13.83
C LEU A 452 19.81 6.84 13.56
N VAL A 453 20.46 6.82 12.39
CA VAL A 453 21.49 7.80 12.01
C VAL A 453 20.92 9.22 12.09
N LYS A 454 19.75 9.45 11.50
CA LYS A 454 19.03 10.74 11.56
C LYS A 454 18.77 11.21 13.00
N ASN A 455 18.58 10.28 13.94
CA ASN A 455 18.35 10.55 15.37
C ASN A 455 19.63 10.50 16.23
N GLY A 456 20.81 10.57 15.60
CA GLY A 456 22.10 10.77 16.25
C GLY A 456 22.75 9.50 16.80
N TYR A 457 22.34 8.31 16.33
CA TYR A 457 23.03 7.07 16.66
C TYR A 457 24.33 6.97 15.84
N LYS A 458 25.42 6.60 16.52
CA LYS A 458 26.78 6.66 15.94
C LYS A 458 27.47 5.31 15.79
N ASN A 459 26.92 4.26 16.39
CA ASN A 459 27.54 2.94 16.48
C ASN A 459 26.54 1.88 15.97
N LEU A 460 26.29 1.86 14.67
CA LEU A 460 25.33 0.94 14.06
C LEU A 460 26.03 -0.12 13.23
N VAL A 461 25.53 -1.35 13.30
CA VAL A 461 26.00 -2.49 12.50
C VAL A 461 24.80 -3.11 11.79
N ILE A 462 24.94 -3.32 10.49
CA ILE A 462 23.95 -3.98 9.63
C ILE A 462 24.64 -4.96 8.68
N THR A 463 23.87 -5.87 8.12
CA THR A 463 24.32 -6.72 7.01
C THR A 463 23.77 -6.21 5.68
N GLN A 464 24.50 -6.46 4.59
CA GLN A 464 24.04 -6.15 3.24
C GLN A 464 22.92 -7.12 2.81
N GLU A 465 23.08 -8.39 3.15
CA GLU A 465 22.16 -9.48 2.83
C GLU A 465 22.02 -10.45 4.02
N GLY A 466 21.07 -11.39 3.91
CA GLY A 466 20.73 -12.32 4.97
C GLY A 466 19.80 -11.71 6.03
N GLY A 467 19.66 -12.40 7.16
CA GLY A 467 18.79 -11.96 8.23
C GLY A 467 18.50 -13.09 9.21
N PHE A 468 17.48 -12.90 10.05
CA PHE A 468 17.18 -13.82 11.14
C PHE A 468 17.08 -15.31 10.74
N PRO A 469 16.42 -15.69 9.62
CA PRO A 469 16.36 -17.10 9.21
C PRO A 469 17.75 -17.71 9.01
N SER A 470 18.65 -17.01 8.31
CA SER A 470 20.01 -17.48 8.07
C SER A 470 20.86 -17.51 9.35
N MET A 471 20.66 -16.56 10.27
CA MET A 471 21.33 -16.56 11.58
C MET A 471 20.92 -17.79 12.40
N LYS A 472 19.63 -18.13 12.38
CA LYS A 472 19.05 -19.29 13.07
C LYS A 472 19.51 -20.61 12.45
N GLU A 473 19.42 -20.75 11.14
CA GLU A 473 19.83 -21.96 10.40
C GLU A 473 21.31 -22.29 10.62
N LYS A 474 22.18 -21.27 10.58
CA LYS A 474 23.62 -21.42 10.79
C LYS A 474 24.03 -21.45 12.27
N GLN A 475 23.07 -21.40 13.20
CA GLN A 475 23.31 -21.40 14.64
C GLN A 475 24.30 -20.32 15.11
N LEU A 476 24.25 -19.14 14.48
CA LEU A 476 25.16 -18.04 14.79
C LEU A 476 24.76 -17.27 16.06
N VAL A 477 23.52 -17.43 16.51
CA VAL A 477 22.91 -16.69 17.63
C VAL A 477 22.05 -17.61 18.50
N GLU A 478 21.90 -17.29 19.78
CA GLU A 478 20.91 -17.93 20.64
C GLU A 478 19.50 -17.38 20.34
N VAL A 479 18.53 -18.27 20.20
CA VAL A 479 17.14 -17.92 19.85
C VAL A 479 16.20 -18.29 21.00
N GLU A 480 15.25 -17.40 21.30
CA GLU A 480 14.15 -17.64 22.24
C GLU A 480 12.78 -17.53 21.55
N ASN A 481 11.83 -18.36 21.98
CA ASN A 481 10.44 -18.31 21.52
C ASN A 481 9.63 -17.40 22.43
N ILE A 482 8.66 -16.67 21.86
CA ILE A 482 7.89 -15.62 22.56
C ILE A 482 6.40 -15.66 22.29
#